data_AF-A0A0S8D9Z4-F1
#
_entry.id   AF-A0A0S8D9Z4-F1
#
_cell.length_a   1.000
_cell.length_b   1.000
_cell.length_c   1.000
_cell.angle_alpha   90.00
_cell.angle_beta   90.00
_cell.angle_gamma   90.00
#
_symmetry.space_group_name_H-M   'P 1'
#
loop_
_entity.id
_entity.type
_entity.pdbx_description
1 polymer ?
#
loop_
_entity_poly.entity_id
_entity_poly.type
_entity_poly.pdbx_seq_one_letter_code
_entity_poly.pdbx_strand_id
1 'polypeptide(L)' 'MKELDRHKAFELASPFPYVLAVTVDKRDRPNIMGLSWWTFTSWDPLMIAISVGHKKYSHECL' A
#
# COMPACT_ATOMS: atom_id res chain seq x y z
N MET A 1 -5.04 17.40 1.11
CA MET A 1 -4.01 16.66 0.34
C MET A 1 -4.23 17.01 -1.14
N LYS A 2 -3.17 17.30 -1.91
CA LYS A 2 -3.32 17.53 -3.36
C LYS A 2 -3.24 16.19 -4.08
N GLU A 3 -4.17 15.91 -4.98
CA GLU A 3 -4.13 14.70 -5.79
C GLU A 3 -2.91 14.71 -6.73
N LEU A 4 -2.28 13.55 -6.89
CA LEU A 4 -1.13 13.36 -7.76
C LEU A 4 -1.55 12.65 -9.04
N ASP A 5 -0.99 13.08 -10.17
CA ASP A 5 -1.05 12.33 -11.41
C ASP A 5 -0.39 10.95 -11.26
N ARG A 6 -0.94 9.93 -11.94
CA ARG A 6 -0.48 8.54 -11.85
C ARG A 6 0.99 8.39 -12.26
N HIS A 7 1.41 9.02 -13.35
CA HIS A 7 2.80 8.95 -13.79
C HIS A 7 3.71 9.60 -12.77
N LYS A 8 3.28 10.71 -12.18
CA LYS A 8 4.07 11.36 -11.12
C LYS A 8 4.18 10.51 -9.86
N ALA A 9 3.13 9.82 -9.47
CA ALA A 9 3.15 8.91 -8.32
C ALA A 9 4.15 7.75 -8.55
N PHE A 10 4.18 7.17 -9.76
CA PHE A 10 5.12 6.11 -10.09
C PHE A 10 6.58 6.57 -10.12
N GLU A 11 6.83 7.76 -10.69
CA GLU A 11 8.16 8.35 -10.71
C GLU A 11 8.70 8.55 -9.28
N LEU A 12 7.85 9.03 -8.36
CA LEU A 12 8.21 9.24 -6.96
C LEU A 12 8.38 7.95 -6.16
N ALA A 13 7.64 6.90 -6.51
CA ALA A 13 7.71 5.62 -5.82
C ALA A 13 8.86 4.71 -6.33
N SER A 14 9.38 4.95 -7.54
CA SER A 14 10.51 4.21 -8.13
C SER A 14 11.80 4.43 -7.31
N PRO A 15 12.63 3.39 -7.05
CA PRO A 15 12.63 2.03 -7.62
C PRO A 15 11.74 1.02 -6.89
N PHE A 16 10.68 1.49 -6.24
CA PHE A 16 9.73 0.70 -5.45
C PHE A 16 10.32 -0.04 -4.23
N PRO A 17 11.34 0.50 -3.51
CA PRO A 17 12.02 -0.28 -2.48
C PRO A 17 11.17 -0.47 -1.22
N TYR A 18 10.31 0.51 -0.89
CA TYR A 18 9.59 0.56 0.37
C TYR A 18 8.44 1.58 0.32
N VAL A 19 7.29 1.19 0.85
CA VAL A 19 6.12 2.06 1.02
C VAL A 19 5.54 1.88 2.41
N LEU A 20 4.63 2.78 2.80
CA LEU A 20 3.85 2.66 4.02
C LEU A 20 2.42 2.25 3.65
N ALA A 21 1.99 1.09 4.13
CA ALA A 21 0.59 0.68 4.06
C ALA A 21 -0.14 1.23 5.27
N VAL A 22 -1.13 2.09 5.02
CA VAL A 22 -1.99 2.70 6.04
C VAL A 22 -3.33 1.99 6.02
N THR A 23 -3.79 1.53 7.18
CA THR A 23 -5.07 0.84 7.34
C THR A 23 -5.84 1.46 8.49
N VAL A 24 -7.16 1.23 8.52
CA VAL A 24 -8.03 1.57 9.65
C VAL A 24 -8.78 0.31 10.02
N ASP A 25 -8.74 -0.08 11.30
CA ASP A 25 -9.45 -1.28 11.74
C ASP A 25 -10.97 -1.06 11.84
N LYS A 26 -11.72 -2.13 12.13
CA LYS A 26 -13.19 -2.08 12.29
C LYS A 26 -13.67 -1.21 13.46
N ARG A 27 -12.75 -0.69 14.29
CA ARG A 27 -13.02 0.17 15.45
C ARG A 27 -12.51 1.60 15.22
N ASP A 28 -12.23 1.96 13.97
CA ASP A 28 -11.74 3.27 13.55
C ASP A 28 -10.34 3.62 14.11
N ARG A 29 -9.53 2.60 14.42
CA ARG A 29 -8.16 2.80 14.91
C ARG A 29 -7.18 2.80 13.73
N PRO A 30 -6.40 3.88 13.53
CA PRO A 30 -5.41 3.95 12.47
C PRO A 30 -4.23 3.03 12.77
N ASN A 31 -3.68 2.45 11.71
CA ASN A 31 -2.49 1.61 11.75
C ASN A 31 -1.60 1.90 10.54
N ILE A 32 -0.29 1.72 10.72
CA ILE A 32 0.70 1.90 9.66
C ILE A 32 1.74 0.79 9.72
N MET A 33 2.11 0.25 8.57
CA MET A 33 3.22 -0.69 8.47
C MET A 33 4.15 -0.35 7.31
N GLY A 34 5.43 -0.65 7.52
CA GLY A 34 6.41 -0.72 6.45
C GLY A 34 6.19 -1.91 5.53
N LEU A 35 6.29 -1.69 4.22
CA LEU A 35 6.07 -2.72 3.22
C LEU A 35 7.07 -2.60 2.06
N SER A 36 7.88 -3.63 1.86
CA SER A 36 8.74 -3.78 0.68
C SER A 36 8.19 -4.81 -0.32
N TRP A 37 7.35 -5.74 0.12
CA TRP A 37 6.78 -6.79 -0.73
C TRP A 37 5.43 -6.35 -1.29
N TRP A 38 5.49 -5.62 -2.39
CA TRP A 38 4.34 -5.19 -3.16
C TRP A 38 4.69 -5.15 -4.65
N THR A 39 3.69 -5.23 -5.51
CA THR A 39 3.89 -5.16 -6.97
C THR A 39 2.61 -4.77 -7.68
N PHE A 40 2.73 -4.24 -8.90
CA PHE A 40 1.60 -4.08 -9.81
C PHE A 40 1.16 -5.43 -10.36
N THR A 41 -0.14 -5.67 -10.39
CA THR A 41 -0.74 -6.89 -10.95
C THR A 41 -1.53 -6.64 -12.22
N SER A 42 -1.90 -5.38 -12.51
CA SER A 42 -2.55 -4.97 -13.74
C SER A 42 -2.37 -3.47 -13.95
N TRP A 43 -2.35 -3.05 -15.22
CA TRP A 43 -2.26 -1.64 -15.61
C TRP A 43 -3.63 -1.00 -15.87
N ASP A 44 -4.56 -1.79 -16.44
CA ASP A 44 -5.92 -1.36 -16.75
C ASP A 44 -6.90 -2.53 -16.53
N PRO A 45 -7.64 -2.56 -15.40
CA PRO A 45 -7.61 -1.57 -14.31
C PRO A 45 -6.28 -1.59 -13.56
N LEU A 46 -5.89 -0.45 -12.98
CA LEU A 46 -4.69 -0.38 -12.14
C LEU A 46 -4.89 -1.20 -10.87
N MET A 47 -4.07 -2.24 -10.67
CA MET A 47 -4.13 -3.11 -9.50
C MET A 47 -2.75 -3.32 -8.89
N ILE A 48 -2.72 -3.47 -7.56
CA ILE A 48 -1.53 -3.74 -6.77
C ILE A 48 -1.80 -4.96 -5.88
N ALA A 49 -0.79 -5.78 -5.67
CA ALA A 49 -0.77 -6.80 -4.63
C ALA A 49 0.26 -6.44 -3.56
N ILE A 50 -0.05 -6.77 -2.30
CA ILE A 50 0.83 -6.62 -1.14
C ILE A 50 0.90 -7.96 -0.40
N SER A 51 2.07 -8.30 0.15
CA SER A 51 2.21 -9.48 1.00
C SER A 51 2.22 -9.08 2.48
N VAL A 52 1.24 -9.59 3.24
CA VAL A 52 1.08 -9.30 4.68
C VAL A 52 1.06 -10.62 5.44
N GLY A 53 1.97 -10.78 6.40
CA GLY A 53 2.01 -11.99 7.23
C GLY A 53 0.81 -12.08 8.18
N HIS A 54 0.27 -13.28 8.39
CA HIS A 54 -0.97 -13.49 9.17
C HIS A 54 -0.89 -13.04 10.64
N LYS A 55 0.32 -12.90 11.20
CA LYS A 55 0.53 -12.43 12.59
C LYS A 55 0.65 -10.90 12.71
N LYS A 56 0.59 -10.16 11.60
CA LYS A 56 0.69 -8.69 11.62
C LYS A 56 -0.69 -8.10 11.90
N TYR A 57 -0.74 -7.07 12.75
CA TYR A 57 -2.01 -6.38 13.02
C TYR A 57 -2.67 -5.82 11.76
N SER A 58 -1.89 -5.39 10.76
CA SER A 58 -2.41 -4.98 9.46
C SER A 58 -3.19 -6.08 8.74
N HIS A 59 -2.92 -7.36 8.99
CA HIS A 59 -3.71 -8.47 8.43
C HIS A 59 -5.13 -8.51 9.02
N GLU A 60 -5.31 -8.13 10.28
CA GLU A 60 -6.62 -8.02 10.93
C GLU A 60 -7.40 -6.77 10.49
N CYS A 61 -6.69 -5.77 9.95
CA CYS A 61 -7.25 -4.51 9.48
C CYS A 61 -7.70 -4.55 8.01
N LEU A 62 -7.24 -5.54 7.23
CA LEU A 62 -7.56 -5.75 5.82
C LEU A 62 -8.73 -6.73 5.67
#